data_AF-A0A972MF38-F1
#
_entry.id   AF-A0A972MF38-F1
#
_cell.length_a   1.000
_cell.length_b   1.000
_cell.length_c   1.000
_cell.angle_alpha   90.00
_cell.angle_beta   90.00
_cell.angle_gamma   90.00
#
_symmetry.space_group_name_H-M   'P 1'
#
loop_
_entity.id
_entity.type
_entity.pdbx_description
1 polymer ?
#
loop_
_entity_poly.entity_id
_entity_poly.type
_entity_poly.pdbx_seq_one_letter_code
_entity_poly.pdbx_strand_id
1 'polypeptide(L)'
;MGLFSKLRGEIIDVIEWLDSSDDTIVYRFQRQGNEIKTGAQLTVRESQVAVFINEGKVADVFPPGRYELTTNNLPILTTLNAWKHGFNSPFKAEVYFVNTKRFTNQKWGTPNVFYIRDADFGRVSLRAFGTYTMKVADPVKFIQEVAGTSGNFTTDEIKSELRSLIVTQFIDAVGESKIPLLDMAQNYKDISDFCQKKLGEEFLEYGIEITKFLVSSISLPEKLQEKLDEGTGMNMLGDMNRYSQMKSADAMATAAGNPGMGGGMEGMMGMAMMQQMMNQNQMMQNNQKSTQQMAPPPPPVVQYYISVNGQQQGPFNTEQLQQMVAQGQLTKQTYVWKQGMTGWKTAGEVAEIASLFGGTPPPPPPPPAM
;
A
#
# COMPACT_ATOMS: atom_id res chain seq x y z
N MET A 1 -64.66 -8.90 30.84
CA MET A 1 -63.45 -8.95 31.69
C MET A 1 -63.31 -10.35 32.25
N GLY A 2 -62.16 -11.00 32.12
CA GLY A 2 -61.92 -12.22 32.92
C GLY A 2 -60.85 -13.15 32.37
N LEU A 3 -59.67 -13.08 33.01
CA LEU A 3 -58.63 -14.13 33.13
C LEU A 3 -57.84 -14.54 31.88
N PHE A 4 -58.46 -14.85 30.73
CA PHE A 4 -57.72 -15.36 29.55
C PHE A 4 -56.97 -14.29 28.73
N SER A 5 -57.33 -13.01 28.86
CA SER A 5 -56.58 -11.91 28.22
C SER A 5 -55.36 -11.46 29.02
N LYS A 6 -55.27 -11.79 30.32
CA LYS A 6 -54.08 -11.51 31.16
C LYS A 6 -52.97 -12.55 30.97
N LEU A 7 -53.31 -13.79 30.61
CA LEU A 7 -52.33 -14.87 30.39
C LEU A 7 -51.62 -14.80 29.02
N ARG A 8 -52.10 -14.00 28.06
CA ARG A 8 -51.41 -13.78 26.77
C ARG A 8 -50.41 -12.62 26.78
N GLY A 9 -50.37 -11.81 27.85
CA GLY A 9 -49.53 -10.61 27.94
C GLY A 9 -48.12 -10.84 28.49
N GLU A 10 -47.89 -11.96 29.16
CA GLU A 10 -46.65 -12.30 29.88
C GLU A 10 -45.90 -13.45 29.19
N ILE A 11 -45.76 -13.42 27.87
CA ILE A 11 -44.68 -14.21 27.27
C ILE A 11 -43.39 -13.51 27.71
N ILE A 12 -42.63 -14.19 28.56
CA ILE A 12 -41.28 -13.81 28.97
C ILE A 12 -40.48 -13.61 27.67
N ASP A 13 -40.02 -12.39 27.44
CA ASP A 13 -39.22 -12.10 26.27
C ASP A 13 -37.85 -12.76 26.43
N VAL A 14 -37.51 -13.66 25.51
CA VAL A 14 -36.16 -14.22 25.42
C VAL A 14 -35.36 -13.30 24.50
N ILE A 15 -34.39 -12.61 25.07
CA ILE A 15 -33.47 -11.74 24.35
C ILE A 15 -32.20 -12.55 24.14
N GLU A 16 -31.97 -12.94 22.89
CA GLU A 16 -30.78 -13.67 22.48
C GLU A 16 -30.39 -13.29 21.06
N TRP A 17 -29.12 -13.53 20.74
CA TRP A 17 -28.61 -13.41 19.38
C TRP A 17 -27.73 -14.61 19.04
N LEU A 18 -28.13 -15.34 18.00
CA LEU A 18 -27.33 -16.37 17.36
C LEU A 18 -26.68 -15.75 16.13
N ASP A 19 -25.39 -15.43 16.25
CA ASP A 19 -24.62 -14.93 15.13
C ASP A 19 -24.38 -16.06 14.12
N SER A 20 -24.96 -15.90 12.93
CA SER A 20 -24.73 -16.81 11.80
C SER A 20 -23.69 -16.29 10.80
N SER A 21 -23.05 -15.15 11.11
CA SER A 21 -22.11 -14.47 10.23
C SER A 21 -20.66 -14.60 10.73
N ASP A 22 -19.71 -14.37 9.84
CA ASP A 22 -18.28 -14.40 10.18
C ASP A 22 -17.71 -12.99 10.46
N ASP A 23 -18.48 -11.94 10.19
CA ASP A 23 -18.04 -10.56 10.09
C ASP A 23 -18.86 -9.56 10.92
N THR A 24 -20.01 -9.94 11.48
CA THR A 24 -20.78 -9.06 12.36
C THR A 24 -20.08 -8.92 13.71
N ILE A 25 -19.78 -7.68 14.08
CA ILE A 25 -19.18 -7.32 15.36
C ILE A 25 -20.26 -6.92 16.36
N VAL A 26 -21.22 -6.08 15.95
CA VAL A 26 -22.27 -5.57 16.83
C VAL A 26 -23.64 -5.81 16.22
N TYR A 27 -24.56 -6.30 17.02
CA TYR A 27 -25.96 -6.45 16.66
C TYR A 27 -26.85 -5.84 17.74
N ARG A 28 -27.67 -4.85 17.39
CA ARG A 28 -28.71 -4.33 18.26
C ARG A 28 -29.95 -5.19 18.13
N PHE A 29 -30.37 -5.78 19.24
CA PHE A 29 -31.63 -6.52 19.31
C PHE A 29 -32.80 -5.60 18.95
N GLN A 30 -33.56 -5.99 17.90
CA GLN A 30 -34.68 -5.20 17.42
C GLN A 30 -35.99 -5.74 17.96
N ARG A 31 -36.82 -4.84 18.49
CA ARG A 31 -38.22 -5.12 18.84
C ARG A 31 -39.09 -3.96 18.37
N GLN A 32 -40.35 -4.24 18.05
CA GLN A 32 -41.34 -3.18 17.84
C GLN A 32 -41.40 -2.27 19.09
N GLY A 33 -41.00 -1.01 18.93
CA GLY A 33 -41.04 0.01 19.98
C GLY A 33 -39.83 0.07 20.94
N ASN A 34 -38.85 -0.84 20.83
CA ASN A 34 -37.68 -0.95 21.74
C ASN A 34 -38.05 -1.04 23.24
N GLU A 35 -39.24 -1.58 23.53
CA GLU A 35 -39.74 -1.74 24.88
C GLU A 35 -39.33 -3.11 25.43
N ILE A 36 -38.52 -3.14 26.48
CA ILE A 36 -38.14 -4.39 27.17
C ILE A 36 -39.05 -4.55 28.39
N LYS A 37 -39.68 -5.72 28.50
CA LYS A 37 -40.55 -6.03 29.65
C LYS A 37 -39.69 -6.45 30.85
N THR A 38 -40.12 -6.04 32.05
CA THR A 38 -39.55 -6.54 33.31
C THR A 38 -39.70 -8.07 33.37
N GLY A 39 -38.62 -8.77 33.73
CA GLY A 39 -38.58 -10.24 33.77
C GLY A 39 -38.13 -10.90 32.45
N ALA A 40 -37.76 -10.12 31.44
CA ALA A 40 -37.15 -10.64 30.21
C ALA A 40 -35.89 -11.46 30.52
N GLN A 41 -35.68 -12.54 29.78
CA GLN A 41 -34.55 -13.45 29.93
C GLN A 41 -33.50 -13.12 28.88
N LEU A 42 -32.38 -12.56 29.30
CA LEU A 42 -31.23 -12.29 28.45
C LEU A 42 -30.29 -13.51 28.44
N THR A 43 -30.03 -14.06 27.27
CA THR A 43 -29.04 -15.14 27.10
C THR A 43 -27.87 -14.62 26.26
N VAL A 44 -26.70 -14.52 26.89
CA VAL A 44 -25.43 -14.10 26.27
C VAL A 44 -24.55 -15.32 26.06
N ARG A 45 -24.04 -15.51 24.83
CA ARG A 45 -23.22 -16.68 24.47
C ARG A 45 -21.74 -16.45 24.84
N GLU A 46 -20.95 -17.52 24.89
CA GLU A 46 -19.54 -17.51 25.36
C GLU A 46 -18.61 -16.55 24.61
N SER A 47 -18.89 -16.26 23.33
CA SER A 47 -18.11 -15.31 22.53
C SER A 47 -18.84 -13.99 22.30
N GLN A 48 -19.73 -13.62 23.22
CA GLN A 48 -20.52 -12.40 23.16
C GLN A 48 -20.53 -11.69 24.51
N VAL A 49 -20.76 -10.39 24.45
CA VAL A 49 -21.10 -9.56 25.60
C VAL A 49 -22.35 -8.77 25.21
N ALA A 50 -23.30 -8.62 26.12
CA ALA A 50 -24.46 -7.76 25.90
C ALA A 50 -24.29 -6.45 26.66
N VAL A 51 -24.33 -5.33 25.94
CA VAL A 51 -24.31 -3.98 26.50
C VAL A 51 -25.73 -3.44 26.51
N PHE A 52 -26.20 -3.11 27.70
CA PHE A 52 -27.55 -2.60 27.92
C PHE A 52 -27.51 -1.07 28.02
N ILE A 53 -28.28 -0.40 27.15
CA ILE A 53 -28.36 1.05 27.08
C ILE A 53 -29.78 1.49 27.44
N ASN A 54 -29.89 2.40 28.41
CA ASN A 54 -31.15 3.01 28.80
C ASN A 54 -31.07 4.53 28.63
N GLU A 55 -32.06 5.13 27.97
CA GLU A 55 -32.13 6.58 27.74
C GLU A 55 -30.83 7.17 27.15
N GLY A 56 -30.16 6.41 26.27
CA GLY A 56 -28.90 6.81 25.64
C GLY A 56 -27.64 6.68 26.51
N LYS A 57 -27.73 6.10 27.71
CA LYS A 57 -26.59 5.83 28.59
C LYS A 57 -26.40 4.33 28.81
N VAL A 58 -25.14 3.90 28.85
CA VAL A 58 -24.81 2.52 29.23
C VAL A 58 -25.25 2.30 30.67
N ALA A 59 -26.16 1.34 30.88
CA ALA A 59 -26.69 1.02 32.19
C ALA A 59 -25.98 -0.19 32.81
N ASP A 60 -25.63 -1.20 32.00
CA ASP A 60 -24.92 -2.39 32.45
C ASP A 60 -24.28 -3.18 31.29
N VAL A 61 -23.36 -4.09 31.63
CA VAL A 61 -22.62 -4.95 30.70
C VAL A 61 -22.68 -6.40 31.19
N PHE A 62 -23.29 -7.27 30.39
CA PHE A 62 -23.52 -8.67 30.73
C PHE A 62 -22.52 -9.59 30.01
N PRO A 63 -21.60 -10.26 30.74
CA PRO A 63 -20.73 -11.29 30.17
C PRO A 63 -21.53 -12.56 29.82
N PRO A 64 -20.92 -13.59 29.21
CA PRO A 64 -21.60 -14.84 28.87
C PRO A 64 -22.38 -15.44 30.04
N GLY A 65 -23.63 -15.84 29.79
CA GLY A 65 -24.51 -16.33 30.83
C GLY A 65 -25.98 -16.06 30.55
N ARG A 66 -26.82 -16.48 31.51
CA ARG A 66 -28.26 -16.22 31.48
C ARG A 66 -28.63 -15.27 32.61
N TYR A 67 -29.34 -14.20 32.27
CA TYR A 67 -29.71 -13.14 33.19
C TYR A 67 -31.21 -12.87 33.10
N GLU A 68 -31.81 -12.54 34.23
CA GLU A 68 -33.15 -11.98 34.28
C GLU A 68 -33.06 -10.46 34.40
N LEU A 69 -33.62 -9.77 33.42
CA LEU A 69 -33.63 -8.31 33.38
C LEU A 69 -34.74 -7.79 34.30
N THR A 70 -34.36 -7.39 35.50
CA THR A 70 -35.23 -6.72 36.47
C THR A 70 -34.68 -5.34 36.82
N THR A 71 -35.57 -4.41 37.15
CA THR A 71 -35.23 -3.03 37.53
C THR A 71 -34.29 -2.94 38.75
N ASN A 72 -34.22 -4.01 39.57
CA ASN A 72 -33.39 -4.04 40.78
C ASN A 72 -31.93 -4.45 40.52
N ASN A 73 -31.64 -5.11 39.40
CA ASN A 73 -30.30 -5.65 39.11
C ASN A 73 -29.45 -4.73 38.22
N LEU A 74 -29.98 -3.55 37.84
CA LEU A 74 -29.29 -2.57 36.99
C LEU A 74 -28.90 -1.34 37.86
N PRO A 75 -27.61 -1.16 38.21
CA PRO A 75 -27.17 -0.18 39.22
C PRO A 75 -27.42 1.29 38.87
N ILE A 76 -27.54 1.63 37.58
CA ILE A 76 -27.87 3.00 37.15
C ILE A 76 -29.39 3.25 37.22
N LEU A 77 -30.22 2.22 37.04
CA LEU A 77 -31.67 2.35 37.19
C LEU A 77 -32.09 2.49 38.65
N THR A 78 -31.42 1.82 39.59
CA THR A 78 -31.68 1.97 41.02
C THR A 78 -31.39 3.39 41.52
N THR A 79 -30.46 4.10 40.89
CA THR A 79 -30.12 5.50 41.23
C THR A 79 -31.11 6.51 40.63
N LEU A 80 -31.69 6.23 39.45
CA LEU A 80 -32.75 7.04 38.82
C LEU A 80 -34.16 6.76 39.40
N ASN A 81 -34.33 5.67 40.16
CA ASN A 81 -35.59 5.16 40.71
C ASN A 81 -36.20 5.95 41.89
N ALA A 82 -35.75 7.17 42.19
CA ALA A 82 -36.39 8.00 43.22
C ALA A 82 -37.72 8.65 42.77
N TRP A 83 -38.23 8.39 41.55
CA TRP A 83 -39.42 9.05 41.01
C TRP A 83 -40.67 8.14 40.85
N LYS A 84 -41.29 7.90 42.01
CA LYS A 84 -42.74 7.97 42.34
C LYS A 84 -43.85 7.24 41.56
N HIS A 85 -43.69 6.55 40.43
CA HIS A 85 -44.84 5.85 39.81
C HIS A 85 -44.56 4.48 39.16
N GLY A 86 -44.98 3.40 39.83
CA GLY A 86 -45.57 2.18 39.23
C GLY A 86 -44.76 1.38 38.18
N PHE A 87 -43.89 0.49 38.64
CA PHE A 87 -42.96 -0.35 37.86
C PHE A 87 -43.58 -1.54 37.09
N ASN A 88 -44.72 -1.36 36.43
CA ASN A 88 -45.29 -2.31 35.46
C ASN A 88 -45.29 -1.78 34.03
N SER A 89 -44.58 -0.67 33.76
CA SER A 89 -44.53 -0.06 32.43
C SER A 89 -43.28 -0.51 31.67
N PRO A 90 -43.39 -0.85 30.38
CA PRO A 90 -42.22 -1.07 29.53
C PRO A 90 -41.30 0.15 29.55
N PHE A 91 -40.00 -0.09 29.62
CA PHE A 91 -38.98 0.95 29.49
C PHE A 91 -38.33 0.85 28.11
N LYS A 92 -38.00 2.01 27.51
CA LYS A 92 -37.28 2.08 26.24
C LYS A 92 -35.81 1.81 26.50
N ALA A 93 -35.35 0.62 26.16
CA ALA A 93 -33.94 0.25 26.29
C ALA A 93 -33.47 -0.52 25.07
N GLU A 94 -32.16 -0.44 24.84
CA GLU A 94 -31.49 -1.07 23.74
C GLU A 94 -30.51 -2.11 24.28
N VAL A 95 -30.51 -3.30 23.67
CA VAL A 95 -29.54 -4.36 23.98
C VAL A 95 -28.67 -4.54 22.75
N TYR A 96 -27.39 -4.24 22.90
CA TYR A 96 -26.37 -4.46 21.90
C TYR A 96 -25.61 -5.73 22.26
N PHE A 97 -25.64 -6.73 21.38
CA PHE A 97 -24.72 -7.84 21.46
C PHE A 97 -23.44 -7.51 20.71
N VAL A 98 -22.30 -7.73 21.35
CA VAL A 98 -20.98 -7.50 20.79
C VAL A 98 -20.23 -8.82 20.77
N ASN A 99 -19.77 -9.23 19.60
CA ASN A 99 -18.93 -10.40 19.44
C ASN A 99 -17.52 -10.14 19.95
N THR A 100 -17.07 -10.98 20.89
CA THR A 100 -15.72 -10.99 21.44
C THR A 100 -14.86 -12.12 20.84
N LYS A 101 -15.39 -12.84 19.85
CA LYS A 101 -14.64 -13.82 19.05
C LYS A 101 -13.48 -13.15 18.28
N ARG A 102 -12.53 -13.97 17.84
CA ARG A 102 -11.44 -13.50 16.97
C ARG A 102 -11.93 -13.36 15.54
N PHE A 103 -11.86 -12.15 14.99
CA PHE A 103 -12.01 -11.86 13.57
C PHE A 103 -10.65 -12.10 12.90
N THR A 104 -10.51 -13.27 12.28
CA THR A 104 -9.28 -13.72 11.63
C THR A 104 -9.21 -13.25 10.17
N ASN A 105 -8.03 -13.42 9.55
CA ASN A 105 -7.81 -13.19 8.12
C ASN A 105 -8.18 -11.78 7.63
N GLN A 106 -8.14 -10.79 8.52
CA GLN A 106 -8.31 -9.40 8.12
C GLN A 106 -7.08 -8.96 7.33
N LYS A 107 -7.29 -8.39 6.15
CA LYS A 107 -6.20 -8.03 5.24
C LYS A 107 -5.81 -6.57 5.43
N TRP A 108 -4.52 -6.30 5.37
CA TRP A 108 -3.98 -4.94 5.32
C TRP A 108 -2.97 -4.85 4.18
N GLY A 109 -2.75 -3.62 3.70
CA GLY A 109 -1.72 -3.35 2.70
C GLY A 109 -1.63 -1.88 2.37
N THR A 110 -0.46 -1.48 1.88
CA THR A 110 -0.19 -0.09 1.49
C THR A 110 -0.93 0.24 0.19
N PRO A 111 -1.86 1.21 0.17
CA PRO A 111 -2.63 1.52 -1.03
C PRO A 111 -1.75 2.12 -2.13
N ASN A 112 -0.73 2.88 -1.74
CA ASN A 112 0.27 3.46 -2.62
C ASN A 112 1.66 2.90 -2.27
N VAL A 113 2.59 3.01 -3.20
CA VAL A 113 4.00 2.67 -2.95
C VAL A 113 4.58 3.72 -1.99
N PHE A 114 5.33 3.29 -0.98
CA PHE A 114 6.07 4.18 -0.09
C PHE A 114 7.58 4.05 -0.34
N TYR A 115 8.37 5.05 0.01
CA TYR A 115 9.81 5.06 -0.24
C TYR A 115 10.58 4.92 1.06
N ILE A 116 11.58 4.04 1.05
CA ILE A 116 12.56 3.92 2.12
C ILE A 116 13.95 4.25 1.60
N ARG A 117 14.84 4.60 2.54
CA ARG A 117 16.27 4.70 2.26
C ARG A 117 16.94 3.43 2.72
N ASP A 118 17.42 2.68 1.75
CA ASP A 118 18.19 1.47 1.91
C ASP A 118 19.70 1.78 1.79
N ALA A 119 20.53 1.02 2.51
CA ALA A 119 21.97 1.20 2.52
C ALA A 119 22.64 0.77 1.21
N ASP A 120 22.13 -0.30 0.58
CA ASP A 120 22.71 -0.91 -0.60
C ASP A 120 22.10 -0.34 -1.89
N PHE A 121 20.79 -0.09 -1.89
CA PHE A 121 20.04 0.31 -3.08
C PHE A 121 19.65 1.79 -3.10
N GLY A 122 19.94 2.55 -2.05
CA GLY A 122 19.59 3.96 -1.96
C GLY A 122 18.08 4.17 -1.76
N ARG A 123 17.41 4.91 -2.66
CA ARG A 123 15.96 5.14 -2.52
C ARG A 123 15.19 4.02 -3.19
N VAL A 124 14.51 3.20 -2.39
CA VAL A 124 13.69 2.09 -2.89
C VAL A 124 12.24 2.34 -2.59
N SER A 125 11.38 2.04 -3.56
CA SER A 125 9.94 2.12 -3.41
C SER A 125 9.38 0.73 -3.11
N LEU A 126 8.50 0.61 -2.13
CA LEU A 126 8.00 -0.65 -1.61
C LEU A 126 6.48 -0.65 -1.54
N ARG A 127 5.89 -1.84 -1.67
CA ARG A 127 4.54 -2.13 -1.21
C ARG A 127 4.60 -3.22 -0.17
N ALA A 128 3.79 -3.12 0.87
CA ALA A 128 3.69 -4.16 1.88
C ALA A 128 2.24 -4.59 2.03
N PHE A 129 2.05 -5.87 2.31
CA PHE A 129 0.74 -6.43 2.63
C PHE A 129 0.86 -7.58 3.62
N GLY A 130 -0.24 -7.85 4.28
CA GLY A 130 -0.31 -8.93 5.23
C GLY A 130 -1.69 -9.14 5.80
N THR A 131 -1.74 -9.80 6.94
CA THR A 131 -2.97 -10.10 7.64
C THR A 131 -2.87 -9.77 9.12
N TYR A 132 -4.01 -9.54 9.74
CA TYR A 132 -4.13 -9.35 11.17
C TYR A 132 -5.35 -10.08 11.71
N THR A 133 -5.35 -10.32 13.02
CA THR A 133 -6.48 -10.89 13.76
C THR A 133 -6.80 -9.96 14.92
N MET A 134 -8.06 -9.58 15.01
CA MET A 134 -8.55 -8.69 16.05
C MET A 134 -9.72 -9.32 16.81
N LYS A 135 -10.01 -8.79 17.99
CA LYS A 135 -11.27 -9.04 18.72
C LYS A 135 -11.66 -7.77 19.46
N VAL A 136 -12.94 -7.63 19.82
CA VAL A 136 -13.36 -6.56 20.71
C VAL A 136 -12.91 -6.90 22.14
N ALA A 137 -12.16 -6.01 22.75
CA ALA A 137 -11.69 -6.13 24.13
C ALA A 137 -12.52 -5.29 25.11
N ASP A 138 -12.98 -4.12 24.67
CA ASP A 138 -13.87 -3.24 25.42
C ASP A 138 -15.16 -2.98 24.61
N PRO A 139 -16.23 -3.75 24.85
CA PRO A 139 -17.50 -3.62 24.15
C PRO A 139 -18.17 -2.25 24.33
N VAL A 140 -17.98 -1.62 25.50
CA VAL A 140 -18.60 -0.32 25.79
C VAL A 140 -17.92 0.76 24.98
N LYS A 141 -16.58 0.82 25.05
CA LYS A 141 -15.79 1.76 24.27
C LYS A 141 -16.00 1.58 22.77
N PHE A 142 -16.03 0.32 22.29
CA PHE A 142 -16.30 0.04 20.88
C PHE A 142 -17.66 0.58 20.43
N ILE A 143 -18.72 0.42 21.23
CA ILE A 143 -20.03 0.99 20.90
C ILE A 143 -19.98 2.53 20.91
N GLN A 144 -19.35 3.14 21.91
CA GLN A 144 -19.34 4.59 22.07
C GLN A 144 -18.54 5.31 20.98
N GLU A 145 -17.35 4.79 20.64
CA GLU A 145 -16.40 5.46 19.75
C GLU A 145 -16.48 4.97 18.30
N VAL A 146 -16.97 3.74 18.05
CA VAL A 146 -16.94 3.12 16.72
C VAL A 146 -18.33 2.81 16.17
N ALA A 147 -19.10 1.93 16.83
CA ALA A 147 -20.36 1.46 16.27
C ALA A 147 -21.49 2.51 16.36
N GLY A 148 -21.42 3.39 17.35
CA GLY A 148 -22.43 4.40 17.63
C GLY A 148 -23.84 3.80 17.76
N THR A 149 -24.78 4.37 17.02
CA THR A 149 -26.18 3.88 16.98
C THR A 149 -26.43 2.85 15.88
N SER A 150 -25.40 2.37 15.19
CA SER A 150 -25.58 1.37 14.13
C SER A 150 -26.16 0.09 14.72
N GLY A 151 -27.32 -0.33 14.19
CA GLY A 151 -28.02 -1.52 14.67
C GLY A 151 -27.38 -2.83 14.22
N ASN A 152 -26.49 -2.78 13.23
CA ASN A 152 -25.71 -3.90 12.75
C ASN A 152 -24.36 -3.34 12.26
N PHE A 153 -23.25 -3.74 12.91
CA PHE A 153 -21.92 -3.25 12.60
C PHE A 153 -21.01 -4.42 12.21
N THR A 154 -20.31 -4.30 11.09
CA THR A 154 -19.50 -5.35 10.48
C THR A 154 -18.02 -4.98 10.40
N THR A 155 -17.16 -5.97 10.17
CA THR A 155 -15.72 -5.72 9.96
C THR A 155 -15.44 -4.80 8.77
N ASP A 156 -16.29 -4.77 7.75
CA ASP A 156 -16.13 -3.93 6.56
C ASP A 156 -16.24 -2.44 6.87
N GLU A 157 -17.08 -2.06 7.85
CA GLU A 157 -17.32 -0.66 8.21
C GLU A 157 -16.09 0.01 8.85
N ILE A 158 -15.29 -0.73 9.63
CA ILE A 158 -14.09 -0.20 10.28
C ILE A 158 -12.79 -0.48 9.49
N LYS A 159 -12.86 -1.33 8.46
CA LYS A 159 -11.70 -1.87 7.75
C LYS A 159 -10.75 -0.80 7.23
N SER A 160 -11.29 0.28 6.66
CA SER A 160 -10.46 1.33 6.06
C SER A 160 -9.69 2.14 7.10
N GLU A 161 -10.31 2.41 8.25
CA GLU A 161 -9.69 3.15 9.35
C GLU A 161 -8.54 2.35 9.96
N LEU A 162 -8.81 1.09 10.33
CA LEU A 162 -7.79 0.19 10.88
C LEU A 162 -6.63 -0.03 9.91
N ARG A 163 -6.91 -0.17 8.61
CA ARG A 163 -5.86 -0.29 7.60
C ARG A 163 -4.97 0.95 7.55
N SER A 164 -5.55 2.15 7.67
CA SER A 164 -4.77 3.39 7.66
C SER A 164 -3.83 3.48 8.86
N LEU A 165 -4.30 3.13 10.06
CA LEU A 165 -3.47 3.04 11.27
C LEU A 165 -2.32 2.05 11.09
N ILE A 166 -2.66 0.83 10.64
CA ILE A 166 -1.68 -0.22 10.33
C ILE A 166 -0.61 0.28 9.36
N VAL A 167 -1.00 0.90 8.26
CA VAL A 167 -0.05 1.35 7.22
C VAL A 167 0.88 2.42 7.77
N THR A 168 0.35 3.38 8.53
CA THR A 168 1.16 4.44 9.16
C THR A 168 2.21 3.85 10.10
N GLN A 169 1.79 2.99 11.03
CA GLN A 169 2.68 2.39 12.01
C GLN A 169 3.70 1.43 11.37
N PHE A 170 3.29 0.71 10.34
CA PHE A 170 4.21 -0.16 9.60
C PHE A 170 5.32 0.64 8.90
N ILE A 171 4.97 1.75 8.23
CA ILE A 171 5.97 2.60 7.55
C ILE A 171 6.95 3.19 8.56
N ASP A 172 6.45 3.65 9.71
CA ASP A 172 7.27 4.17 10.81
C ASP A 172 8.23 3.09 11.34
N ALA A 173 7.71 1.89 11.64
CA ALA A 173 8.50 0.75 12.10
C ALA A 173 9.61 0.36 11.12
N VAL A 174 9.30 0.29 9.83
CA VAL A 174 10.29 -0.03 8.79
C VAL A 174 11.38 1.05 8.74
N GLY A 175 10.99 2.33 8.82
CA GLY A 175 11.92 3.46 8.84
C GLY A 175 12.85 3.48 10.05
N GLU A 176 12.33 3.18 11.24
CA GLU A 176 13.11 3.11 12.49
C GLU A 176 14.06 1.91 12.54
N SER A 177 13.66 0.77 11.97
CA SER A 177 14.42 -0.48 12.05
C SER A 177 15.79 -0.42 11.38
N LYS A 178 15.92 0.42 10.33
CA LYS A 178 17.12 0.53 9.46
C LYS A 178 17.63 -0.82 8.95
N ILE A 179 16.75 -1.82 8.87
CA ILE A 179 17.07 -3.15 8.35
C ILE A 179 17.26 -3.03 6.82
N PRO A 180 18.38 -3.53 6.25
CA PRO A 180 18.54 -3.60 4.81
C PRO A 180 17.41 -4.39 4.15
N LEU A 181 17.00 -3.99 2.95
CA LEU A 181 15.84 -4.53 2.25
C LEU A 181 15.91 -6.04 2.03
N LEU A 182 17.10 -6.57 1.72
CA LEU A 182 17.31 -8.01 1.54
C LEU A 182 17.15 -8.79 2.85
N ASP A 183 17.49 -8.15 3.97
CA ASP A 183 17.36 -8.74 5.31
C ASP A 183 15.91 -8.61 5.82
N MET A 184 15.10 -7.67 5.32
CA MET A 184 13.70 -7.55 5.72
C MET A 184 12.91 -8.84 5.50
N ALA A 185 13.18 -9.54 4.39
CA ALA A 185 12.51 -10.81 4.07
C ALA A 185 12.81 -11.91 5.10
N GLN A 186 14.00 -11.88 5.72
CA GLN A 186 14.38 -12.81 6.78
C GLN A 186 13.84 -12.38 8.15
N ASN A 187 13.46 -11.11 8.30
CA ASN A 187 13.06 -10.50 9.57
C ASN A 187 11.57 -10.10 9.61
N TYR A 188 10.71 -10.66 8.75
CA TYR A 188 9.27 -10.36 8.79
C TYR A 188 8.63 -10.63 10.14
N LYS A 189 9.10 -11.64 10.87
CA LYS A 189 8.61 -11.94 12.21
C LYS A 189 8.89 -10.79 13.17
N ASP A 190 10.11 -10.27 13.19
CA ASP A 190 10.50 -9.21 14.12
C ASP A 190 9.80 -7.89 13.79
N ILE A 191 9.65 -7.58 12.49
CA ILE A 191 8.84 -6.44 12.03
C ILE A 191 7.38 -6.62 12.46
N SER A 192 6.84 -7.84 12.33
CA SER A 192 5.46 -8.14 12.72
C SER A 192 5.25 -7.97 14.23
N ASP A 193 6.15 -8.50 15.05
CA ASP A 193 6.07 -8.41 16.52
C ASP A 193 6.20 -6.95 17.00
N PHE A 194 7.12 -6.20 16.40
CA PHE A 194 7.29 -4.77 16.69
C PHE A 194 6.04 -3.96 16.33
N CYS A 195 5.51 -4.13 15.11
CA CYS A 195 4.29 -3.47 14.68
C CYS A 195 3.09 -3.88 15.54
N GLN A 196 2.97 -5.17 15.91
CA GLN A 196 1.89 -5.65 16.77
C GLN A 196 1.88 -4.91 18.10
N LYS A 197 3.05 -4.68 18.70
CA LYS A 197 3.17 -3.98 19.96
C LYS A 197 2.71 -2.52 19.85
N LYS A 198 3.22 -1.77 18.86
CA LYS A 198 2.83 -0.37 18.62
C LYS A 198 1.33 -0.25 18.30
N LEU A 199 0.82 -1.09 17.40
CA LEU A 199 -0.58 -1.12 17.00
C LEU A 199 -1.52 -1.54 18.13
N GLY A 200 -1.05 -2.36 19.07
CA GLY A 200 -1.84 -2.78 20.20
C GLY A 200 -2.34 -1.61 21.05
N GLU A 201 -1.50 -0.61 21.28
CA GLU A 201 -1.87 0.58 22.07
C GLU A 201 -2.93 1.41 21.34
N GLU A 202 -2.76 1.66 20.04
CA GLU A 202 -3.73 2.43 19.23
C GLU A 202 -5.08 1.71 19.10
N PHE A 203 -5.07 0.39 18.85
CA PHE A 203 -6.33 -0.36 18.67
C PHE A 203 -7.18 -0.38 19.94
N LEU A 204 -6.55 -0.33 21.12
CA LEU A 204 -7.25 -0.28 22.41
C LEU A 204 -8.01 1.03 22.63
N GLU A 205 -7.63 2.11 21.93
CA GLU A 205 -8.38 3.38 21.91
C GLU A 205 -9.75 3.22 21.22
N TYR A 206 -9.88 2.24 20.33
CA TYR A 206 -11.14 1.88 19.68
C TYR A 206 -11.87 0.74 20.39
N GLY A 207 -11.35 0.26 21.53
CA GLY A 207 -11.89 -0.91 22.25
C GLY A 207 -11.55 -2.25 21.58
N ILE A 208 -10.57 -2.27 20.67
CA ILE A 208 -10.16 -3.44 19.90
C ILE A 208 -8.80 -3.93 20.40
N GLU A 209 -8.61 -5.24 20.46
CA GLU A 209 -7.30 -5.86 20.71
C GLU A 209 -6.80 -6.53 19.44
N ILE A 210 -5.59 -6.17 19.00
CA ILE A 210 -4.88 -6.89 17.95
C ILE A 210 -4.16 -8.09 18.56
N THR A 211 -4.67 -9.29 18.27
CA THR A 211 -4.13 -10.54 18.83
C THR A 211 -2.97 -11.10 18.03
N LYS A 212 -2.92 -10.78 16.74
CA LYS A 212 -1.88 -11.23 15.82
C LYS A 212 -1.76 -10.25 14.67
N PHE A 213 -0.53 -9.85 14.36
CA PHE A 213 -0.20 -9.09 13.16
C PHE A 213 0.85 -9.85 12.36
N LEU A 214 0.68 -9.92 11.04
CA LEU A 214 1.59 -10.62 10.14
C LEU A 214 1.87 -9.75 8.92
N VAL A 215 3.16 -9.54 8.66
CA VAL A 215 3.66 -9.10 7.35
C VAL A 215 3.80 -10.34 6.47
N SER A 216 3.07 -10.39 5.36
CA SER A 216 3.13 -11.54 4.44
C SER A 216 4.14 -11.33 3.32
N SER A 217 4.27 -10.10 2.83
CA SER A 217 5.24 -9.76 1.80
C SER A 217 5.51 -8.26 1.75
N ILE A 218 6.75 -7.93 1.41
CA ILE A 218 7.18 -6.60 0.99
C ILE A 218 7.64 -6.74 -0.46
N SER A 219 6.84 -6.23 -1.38
CA SER A 219 7.10 -6.32 -2.82
C SER A 219 7.97 -5.18 -3.30
N LEU A 220 8.95 -5.54 -4.13
CA LEU A 220 9.83 -4.63 -4.85
C LEU A 220 9.17 -4.15 -6.15
N PRO A 221 9.58 -3.00 -6.71
CA PRO A 221 9.17 -2.59 -8.03
C PRO A 221 9.82 -3.51 -9.07
N GLU A 222 9.09 -3.87 -10.13
CA GLU A 222 9.56 -4.78 -11.19
C GLU A 222 10.93 -4.38 -11.75
N LYS A 223 11.20 -3.08 -11.94
CA LYS A 223 12.49 -2.58 -12.46
C LYS A 223 13.69 -2.84 -11.54
N LEU A 224 13.48 -2.82 -10.22
CA LEU A 224 14.54 -3.14 -9.27
C LEU A 224 14.74 -4.65 -9.21
N GLN A 225 13.64 -5.40 -9.28
CA GLN A 225 13.66 -6.86 -9.31
C GLN A 225 14.40 -7.39 -10.54
N GLU A 226 14.14 -6.83 -11.72
CA GLU A 226 14.86 -7.16 -12.97
C GLU A 226 16.37 -6.91 -12.83
N LYS A 227 16.78 -5.77 -12.28
CA LYS A 227 18.21 -5.45 -12.08
C LYS A 227 18.87 -6.32 -11.01
N LEU A 228 18.12 -6.67 -9.96
CA LEU A 228 18.57 -7.62 -8.96
C LEU A 228 18.76 -8.99 -9.60
N ASP A 229 17.80 -9.48 -10.38
CA ASP A 229 17.87 -10.78 -11.04
C ASP A 229 19.04 -10.83 -12.05
N GLU A 230 19.30 -9.74 -12.77
CA GLU A 230 20.49 -9.58 -13.63
C GLU A 230 21.81 -9.62 -12.83
N GLY A 231 21.91 -8.85 -11.75
CA GLY A 231 23.10 -8.79 -10.90
C GLY A 231 23.35 -10.09 -10.11
N THR A 232 22.28 -10.75 -9.67
CA THR A 232 22.33 -12.06 -8.99
C THR A 232 22.71 -13.14 -9.98
N GLY A 233 22.21 -13.08 -11.22
CA GLY A 233 22.70 -13.92 -12.32
C GLY A 233 24.20 -13.74 -12.54
N MET A 234 24.71 -12.51 -12.55
CA MET A 234 26.15 -12.24 -12.69
C MET A 234 26.97 -12.79 -11.50
N ASN A 235 26.49 -12.65 -10.26
CA ASN A 235 27.21 -13.13 -9.06
C ASN A 235 27.11 -14.65 -8.86
N MET A 236 25.97 -15.28 -9.14
CA MET A 236 25.80 -16.73 -9.04
C MET A 236 26.61 -17.48 -10.09
N LEU A 237 26.83 -16.86 -11.26
CA LEU A 237 27.65 -17.47 -12.29
C LEU A 237 29.15 -17.41 -11.98
N GLY A 238 29.62 -16.52 -11.08
CA GLY A 238 30.97 -16.48 -10.47
C GLY A 238 32.17 -16.33 -11.42
N ASP A 239 31.95 -16.65 -12.68
CA ASP A 239 32.86 -16.70 -13.80
C ASP A 239 32.16 -15.93 -14.91
N MET A 240 32.59 -14.69 -15.13
CA MET A 240 32.18 -13.89 -16.30
C MET A 240 32.39 -14.70 -17.61
N ASN A 241 33.37 -15.62 -17.60
CA ASN A 241 33.62 -16.62 -18.64
C ASN A 241 32.46 -17.60 -18.86
N ARG A 242 31.79 -18.08 -17.81
CA ARG A 242 30.65 -19.00 -17.91
C ARG A 242 29.40 -18.29 -18.42
N TYR A 243 29.15 -17.05 -18.02
CA TYR A 243 28.06 -16.25 -18.58
C TYR A 243 28.30 -15.94 -20.06
N SER A 244 29.51 -15.54 -20.42
CA SER A 244 29.91 -15.38 -21.83
C SER A 244 29.77 -16.69 -22.60
N GLN A 245 30.17 -17.82 -22.01
CA GLN A 245 29.99 -19.14 -22.64
C GLN A 245 28.52 -19.53 -22.77
N MET A 246 27.68 -19.27 -21.76
CA MET A 246 26.27 -19.62 -21.76
C MET A 246 25.47 -18.75 -22.73
N LYS A 247 25.71 -17.43 -22.76
CA LYS A 247 25.19 -16.53 -23.79
C LYS A 247 25.69 -16.88 -25.18
N SER A 248 26.96 -17.29 -25.32
CA SER A 248 27.48 -17.79 -26.60
C SER A 248 26.86 -19.13 -27.00
N ALA A 249 26.54 -20.00 -26.04
CA ALA A 249 25.91 -21.29 -26.27
C ALA A 249 24.44 -21.13 -26.62
N ASP A 250 23.70 -20.20 -25.98
CA ASP A 250 22.34 -19.83 -26.36
C ASP A 250 22.30 -19.17 -27.73
N ALA A 251 23.28 -18.29 -28.05
CA ALA A 251 23.43 -17.69 -29.37
C ALA A 251 23.74 -18.76 -30.44
N MET A 252 24.61 -19.73 -30.13
CA MET A 252 24.90 -20.86 -30.99
C MET A 252 23.72 -21.84 -31.12
N ALA A 253 22.95 -22.08 -30.06
CA ALA A 253 21.77 -22.93 -30.07
C ALA A 253 20.62 -22.28 -30.88
N THR A 254 20.47 -20.96 -30.77
CA THR A 254 19.53 -20.18 -31.59
C THR A 254 19.96 -20.16 -33.05
N ALA A 255 21.26 -20.05 -33.34
CA ALA A 255 21.82 -20.16 -34.68
C ALA A 255 21.71 -21.58 -35.28
N ALA A 256 21.86 -22.63 -34.46
CA ALA A 256 21.73 -24.03 -34.87
C ALA A 256 20.28 -24.47 -35.03
N GLY A 257 19.35 -23.84 -34.32
CA GLY A 257 17.90 -24.08 -34.40
C GLY A 257 17.24 -23.56 -35.68
N ASN A 258 17.94 -22.78 -36.51
CA ASN A 258 17.43 -22.29 -37.80
C ASN A 258 18.43 -22.49 -38.97
N PRO A 259 18.58 -23.73 -39.47
CA PRO A 259 19.46 -24.03 -40.61
C PRO A 259 18.92 -23.56 -41.98
N GLY A 260 17.72 -22.97 -42.03
CA GLY A 260 16.90 -22.92 -43.26
C GLY A 260 16.61 -21.54 -43.87
N MET A 261 16.92 -20.42 -43.23
CA MET A 261 16.68 -19.10 -43.84
C MET A 261 17.68 -18.05 -43.34
N GLY A 262 18.59 -17.62 -44.22
CA GLY A 262 19.28 -16.32 -44.10
C GLY A 262 20.64 -16.25 -43.40
N GLY A 263 21.26 -17.38 -43.05
CA GLY A 263 22.51 -17.46 -42.27
C GLY A 263 23.83 -17.02 -42.95
N GLY A 264 23.81 -16.02 -43.83
CA GLY A 264 25.01 -15.51 -44.52
C GLY A 264 25.57 -14.18 -43.98
N MET A 265 24.73 -13.35 -43.35
CA MET A 265 25.11 -11.98 -42.95
C MET A 265 25.53 -11.87 -41.48
N GLU A 266 24.92 -12.68 -40.61
CA GLU A 266 25.07 -12.57 -39.14
C GLU A 266 26.34 -13.26 -38.62
N GLY A 267 26.77 -14.37 -39.24
CA GLY A 267 28.08 -14.99 -39.00
C GLY A 267 29.26 -14.13 -39.48
N MET A 268 29.03 -13.31 -40.51
CA MET A 268 30.04 -12.39 -41.06
C MET A 268 30.17 -11.12 -40.20
N MET A 269 29.09 -10.68 -39.56
CA MET A 269 29.09 -9.59 -38.58
C MET A 269 29.77 -9.99 -37.24
N GLY A 270 29.64 -11.25 -36.83
CA GLY A 270 30.37 -11.81 -35.67
C GLY A 270 31.89 -11.85 -35.88
N MET A 271 32.35 -12.14 -37.10
CA MET A 271 33.79 -12.10 -37.44
C MET A 271 34.33 -10.67 -37.60
N ALA A 272 33.53 -9.72 -38.10
CA ALA A 272 33.92 -8.31 -38.16
C ALA A 272 34.08 -7.67 -36.78
N MET A 273 33.21 -8.05 -35.82
CA MET A 273 33.29 -7.55 -34.44
C MET A 273 34.50 -8.13 -33.68
N MET A 274 34.86 -9.39 -33.94
CA MET A 274 36.05 -10.03 -33.36
C MET A 274 37.37 -9.41 -33.85
N GLN A 275 37.43 -9.00 -35.13
CA GLN A 275 38.61 -8.34 -35.69
C GLN A 275 38.79 -6.90 -35.18
N GLN A 276 37.70 -6.21 -34.85
CA GLN A 276 37.73 -4.88 -34.24
C GLN A 276 38.17 -4.92 -32.76
N MET A 277 37.81 -5.98 -32.03
CA MET A 277 38.21 -6.17 -30.63
C MET A 277 39.70 -6.50 -30.47
N MET A 278 40.29 -7.24 -31.42
CA MET A 278 41.73 -7.54 -31.41
C MET A 278 42.61 -6.30 -31.65
N ASN A 279 42.13 -5.34 -32.45
CA ASN A 279 42.89 -4.13 -32.76
C ASN A 279 42.85 -3.10 -31.61
N GLN A 280 41.83 -3.17 -30.75
CA GLN A 280 41.70 -2.30 -29.57
C GLN A 280 42.62 -2.73 -28.41
N ASN A 281 42.98 -4.02 -28.35
CA ASN A 281 43.81 -4.56 -27.27
C ASN A 281 45.33 -4.29 -27.43
N GLN A 282 45.77 -3.76 -28.59
CA GLN A 282 47.17 -3.36 -28.82
C GLN A 282 47.48 -1.90 -28.46
N MET A 283 46.47 -1.04 -28.28
CA MET A 283 46.69 0.37 -27.90
C MET A 283 46.72 0.62 -26.39
N MET A 284 46.37 -0.37 -25.55
CA MET A 284 46.30 -0.20 -24.09
C MET A 284 47.60 -0.48 -23.34
N GLN A 285 48.68 -0.90 -24.02
CA GLN A 285 49.94 -1.25 -23.34
C GLN A 285 50.92 -0.08 -23.12
N ASN A 286 50.59 1.16 -23.53
CA ASN A 286 51.57 2.26 -23.54
C ASN A 286 51.20 3.52 -22.74
N ASN A 287 50.40 3.46 -21.67
CA ASN A 287 50.18 4.67 -20.87
C ASN A 287 50.03 4.47 -19.34
N GLN A 288 50.87 3.62 -18.74
CA GLN A 288 51.13 3.65 -17.31
C GLN A 288 52.18 4.73 -16.98
N LYS A 289 51.72 5.95 -16.64
CA LYS A 289 52.35 6.89 -15.68
C LYS A 289 51.51 8.18 -15.60
N SER A 290 50.69 8.31 -14.56
CA SER A 290 50.52 9.54 -13.77
C SER A 290 49.45 9.37 -12.68
N THR A 291 49.72 10.08 -11.60
CA THR A 291 49.16 10.03 -10.25
C THR A 291 47.75 10.62 -10.12
N GLN A 292 47.05 10.10 -9.10
CA GLN A 292 45.84 10.58 -8.45
C GLN A 292 45.59 12.10 -8.49
N GLN A 293 44.44 12.48 -9.02
CA GLN A 293 43.71 13.68 -8.58
C GLN A 293 42.20 13.43 -8.78
N MET A 294 41.42 13.53 -7.70
CA MET A 294 39.97 13.33 -7.70
C MET A 294 39.29 14.38 -8.59
N ALA A 295 38.54 13.93 -9.60
CA ALA A 295 37.68 14.80 -10.40
C ALA A 295 36.31 15.00 -9.72
N PRO A 296 35.67 16.18 -9.85
CA PRO A 296 34.32 16.43 -9.35
C PRO A 296 33.27 15.61 -10.13
N PRO A 297 32.03 15.46 -9.61
CA PRO A 297 30.97 14.73 -10.31
C PRO A 297 30.73 15.33 -11.70
N PRO A 298 30.49 14.49 -12.73
CA PRO A 298 30.24 14.98 -14.08
C PRO A 298 28.97 15.86 -14.10
N PRO A 299 28.97 16.96 -14.87
CA PRO A 299 27.82 17.84 -14.97
C PRO A 299 26.60 17.09 -15.55
N PRO A 300 25.36 17.45 -15.16
CA PRO A 300 24.16 16.82 -15.68
C PRO A 300 24.06 17.02 -17.20
N VAL A 301 23.95 15.92 -17.93
CA VAL A 301 23.76 15.94 -19.39
C VAL A 301 22.31 16.33 -19.68
N VAL A 302 22.12 17.46 -20.36
CA VAL A 302 20.78 17.94 -20.74
C VAL A 302 20.17 16.97 -21.76
N GLN A 303 18.95 16.50 -21.46
CA GLN A 303 18.20 15.56 -22.31
C GLN A 303 17.02 16.27 -22.98
N TYR A 304 16.82 15.97 -24.26
CA TYR A 304 15.77 16.52 -25.11
C TYR A 304 14.83 15.44 -25.62
N TYR A 305 13.55 15.77 -25.73
CA TYR A 305 12.55 14.97 -26.42
C TYR A 305 12.07 15.74 -27.64
N ILE A 306 11.80 15.04 -28.73
CA ILE A 306 11.32 15.63 -29.99
C ILE A 306 10.02 14.95 -30.44
N SER A 307 9.22 15.63 -31.25
CA SER A 307 8.02 15.05 -31.87
C SER A 307 8.27 14.81 -33.35
N VAL A 308 8.38 13.55 -33.77
CA VAL A 308 8.51 13.18 -35.19
C VAL A 308 7.23 12.46 -35.59
N ASN A 309 6.53 12.95 -36.61
CA ASN A 309 5.24 12.41 -37.06
C ASN A 309 4.17 12.34 -35.94
N GLY A 310 4.19 13.29 -35.01
CA GLY A 310 3.24 13.33 -33.88
C GLY A 310 3.57 12.36 -32.74
N GLN A 311 4.64 11.57 -32.85
CA GLN A 311 5.12 10.68 -31.79
C GLN A 311 6.35 11.27 -31.09
N GLN A 312 6.33 11.20 -29.76
CA GLN A 312 7.46 11.62 -28.93
C GLN A 312 8.60 10.61 -29.04
N GLN A 313 9.81 11.11 -29.33
CA GLN A 313 11.06 10.34 -29.38
C GLN A 313 12.10 11.00 -28.46
N GLY A 314 12.98 10.18 -27.85
CA GLY A 314 14.03 10.63 -26.93
C GLY A 314 14.14 9.73 -25.69
N PRO A 315 15.01 10.05 -24.71
CA PRO A 315 15.81 11.28 -24.63
C PRO A 315 17.01 11.28 -25.57
N PHE A 316 17.27 12.44 -26.19
CA PHE A 316 18.45 12.71 -27.01
C PHE A 316 19.37 13.74 -26.34
N ASN A 317 20.67 13.59 -26.52
CA ASN A 317 21.64 14.64 -26.19
C ASN A 317 21.86 15.59 -27.39
N THR A 318 22.60 16.68 -27.18
CA THR A 318 22.83 17.69 -28.23
C THR A 318 23.55 17.14 -29.46
N GLU A 319 24.50 16.21 -29.28
CA GLU A 319 25.25 15.57 -30.37
C GLU A 319 24.33 14.72 -31.26
N GLN A 320 23.44 13.94 -30.64
CA GLN A 320 22.43 13.15 -31.34
C GLN A 320 21.46 14.06 -32.10
N LEU A 321 21.00 15.16 -31.50
CA LEU A 321 20.17 16.13 -32.20
C LEU A 321 20.89 16.75 -33.41
N GLN A 322 22.19 17.04 -33.29
CA GLN A 322 22.98 17.54 -34.42
C GLN A 322 23.06 16.53 -35.57
N GLN A 323 23.20 15.24 -35.26
CA GLN A 323 23.13 14.17 -36.26
C GLN A 323 21.74 14.08 -36.91
N MET A 324 20.66 14.22 -36.13
CA MET A 324 19.29 14.22 -36.65
C MET A 324 19.00 15.42 -37.56
N VAL A 325 19.60 16.58 -37.28
CA VAL A 325 19.58 17.74 -38.18
C VAL A 325 20.32 17.41 -39.49
N ALA A 326 21.51 16.81 -39.41
CA ALA A 326 22.28 16.43 -40.59
C ALA A 326 21.56 15.38 -41.47
N GLN A 327 20.76 14.51 -40.85
CA GLN A 327 19.95 13.50 -41.53
C GLN A 327 18.58 14.02 -42.00
N GLY A 328 18.24 15.28 -41.74
CA GLY A 328 16.95 15.88 -42.12
C GLY A 328 15.75 15.37 -41.31
N GLN A 329 15.98 14.61 -40.23
CA GLN A 329 14.94 14.07 -39.35
C GLN A 329 14.44 15.11 -38.34
N LEU A 330 15.30 16.06 -37.97
CA LEU A 330 14.95 17.22 -37.16
C LEU A 330 14.92 18.46 -38.05
N THR A 331 13.83 19.22 -38.00
CA THR A 331 13.68 20.50 -38.72
C THR A 331 13.38 21.63 -37.73
N LYS A 332 13.50 22.90 -38.16
CA LYS A 332 13.17 24.06 -37.29
C LYS A 332 11.72 24.03 -36.77
N GLN A 333 10.82 23.34 -37.46
CA GLN A 333 9.40 23.22 -37.11
C GLN A 333 9.08 22.02 -36.21
N THR A 334 10.05 21.11 -36.01
CA THR A 334 9.87 19.96 -35.13
C THR A 334 9.67 20.42 -33.69
N TYR A 335 8.65 19.89 -33.00
CA TYR A 335 8.44 20.20 -31.58
C TYR A 335 9.52 19.51 -30.73
N VAL A 336 10.09 20.26 -29.80
CA VAL A 336 11.13 19.83 -28.86
C VAL A 336 10.71 20.23 -27.44
N TRP A 337 11.05 19.40 -26.47
CA TRP A 337 10.86 19.68 -25.06
C TRP A 337 12.08 19.20 -24.27
N LYS A 338 12.49 19.97 -23.27
CA LYS A 338 13.47 19.55 -22.26
C LYS A 338 12.95 19.84 -20.86
N GLN A 339 13.49 19.13 -19.88
CA GLN A 339 13.18 19.37 -18.48
C GLN A 339 13.43 20.85 -18.12
N GLY A 340 12.41 21.52 -17.59
CA GLY A 340 12.43 22.96 -17.28
C GLY A 340 11.68 23.86 -18.27
N MET A 341 11.18 23.33 -19.40
CA MET A 341 10.29 24.06 -20.30
C MET A 341 8.82 23.99 -19.86
N THR A 342 8.09 25.09 -20.01
CA THR A 342 6.65 25.20 -19.70
C THR A 342 5.75 24.41 -20.64
N GLY A 343 6.27 23.95 -21.78
CA GLY A 343 5.56 23.19 -22.79
C GLY A 343 6.45 22.91 -24.01
N TRP A 344 5.93 22.12 -24.95
CA TRP A 344 6.60 21.86 -26.22
C TRP A 344 6.76 23.14 -27.04
N LYS A 345 7.95 23.36 -27.59
CA LYS A 345 8.25 24.49 -28.47
C LYS A 345 8.86 24.01 -29.76
N THR A 346 8.81 24.79 -30.83
CA THR A 346 9.47 24.41 -32.08
C THR A 346 11.00 24.47 -31.90
N ALA A 347 11.75 23.61 -32.60
CA ALA A 347 13.20 23.52 -32.50
C ALA A 347 13.91 24.86 -32.82
N GLY A 348 13.30 25.71 -33.66
CA GLY A 348 13.78 27.05 -33.96
C GLY A 348 13.54 28.10 -32.85
N GLU A 349 12.59 27.88 -31.94
CA GLU A 349 12.32 28.78 -30.81
C GLU A 349 13.22 28.48 -29.59
N VAL A 350 13.81 27.30 -29.55
CA VAL A 350 14.74 26.91 -28.49
C VAL A 350 16.13 27.36 -28.89
N ALA A 351 16.63 28.45 -28.30
CA ALA A 351 17.90 29.09 -28.68
C ALA A 351 19.09 28.10 -28.82
N GLU A 352 19.19 27.13 -27.91
CA GLU A 352 20.25 26.09 -27.89
C GLU A 352 20.14 25.06 -29.03
N ILE A 353 18.92 24.85 -29.55
CA ILE A 353 18.66 23.93 -30.67
C ILE A 353 18.66 24.70 -32.00
N ALA A 354 18.20 25.95 -31.99
CA ALA A 354 18.24 26.86 -33.13
C ALA A 354 19.66 27.02 -33.69
N SER A 355 20.69 27.04 -32.82
CA SER A 355 22.10 27.06 -33.22
C SER A 355 22.56 25.82 -33.99
N LEU A 356 21.88 24.68 -33.84
CA LEU A 356 22.23 23.44 -34.56
C LEU A 356 21.88 23.49 -36.05
N PHE A 357 20.98 24.39 -36.46
CA PHE A 357 20.52 24.52 -37.85
C PHE A 357 21.33 25.51 -38.71
N GLY A 358 22.42 26.07 -38.18
CA GLY A 358 23.17 27.15 -38.83
C GLY A 358 22.45 28.49 -38.72
N GLY A 359 23.18 29.52 -38.27
CA GLY A 359 22.60 30.79 -37.83
C GLY A 359 22.03 31.66 -38.95
N THR A 360 20.87 32.25 -38.68
CA THR A 360 20.61 33.65 -39.05
C THR A 360 20.52 34.43 -37.74
N PRO A 361 21.30 35.52 -37.55
CA PRO A 361 21.31 36.27 -36.30
C PRO A 361 19.91 36.84 -35.99
N PRO A 362 19.53 36.98 -34.70
CA PRO A 362 18.25 37.55 -34.33
C PRO A 362 18.13 39.00 -34.85
N PRO A 363 16.92 39.45 -35.23
CA PRO A 363 16.72 40.83 -35.66
C PRO A 363 17.06 41.81 -34.52
N PRO A 364 17.72 42.93 -34.81
CA PRO A 364 18.12 43.90 -33.81
C PRO A 364 16.89 44.51 -33.10
N PRO A 365 17.02 44.89 -31.81
CA PRO A 365 15.92 45.48 -31.05
C PRO A 365 15.45 46.81 -31.68
N PRO A 366 14.15 47.14 -31.61
CA PRO A 366 13.62 48.37 -32.17
C PRO A 366 14.21 49.60 -31.46
N PRO A 367 14.43 50.71 -32.18
CA PRO A 367 15.00 51.92 -31.60
C PRO A 367 14.09 52.48 -30.50
N PRO A 368 14.66 53.09 -29.44
CA PRO A 368 13.88 53.66 -28.35
C PRO A 368 12.98 54.79 -28.88
N ALA A 369 11.72 54.77 -28.47
CA ALA A 369 10.74 55.78 -28.83
C ALA A 369 11.20 57.16 -28.34
N MET A 370 11.28 58.13 -29.25
CA MET A 370 11.37 59.56 -28.92
C MET A 370 9.98 60.14 -28.66
#